data_AF-A0A7W4JCU4-F1
#
_entry.id   AF-A0A7W4JCU4-F1
#
_cell.length_a   1.000
_cell.length_b   1.000
_cell.length_c   1.000
_cell.angle_alpha   90.00
_cell.angle_beta   90.00
_cell.angle_gamma   90.00
#
_symmetry.space_group_name_H-M   'P 1'
#
loop_
_entity.id
_entity.type
_entity.pdbx_description
1 polymer ?
#
loop_
_entity_poly.entity_id
_entity_poly.type
_entity_poly.pdbx_seq_one_letter_code
_entity_poly.pdbx_strand_id
1 'polypeptide(L)'
;MSTAFRWVEQARSGRARAGHLHTAHGTVPTPTFMPVGTVGTVKAMTMDAVRSTGAGIVLGNTYHLMLRPGAERVRALGGLHRFMDWPGPILTDSGGFQVMSLGPLRKLDQDGVTFSSHIDGSKHRLTPERSTDIQHALDATITMCFDECPALPAAPEVIAQSMRMSMRWAARCREAFVQRPGYAQYGIIQGGTEAELRAESVRALTGIGFEGYAIGGLAVGEGQELMFSTLDATTPLIPWDSPRYLMGVGTPDDLLGSVERGVDMFDCVMPTRAGRTARAYTERGTLNLRNARHAVDLRPISPHCDCLACTRHSRAYLHHLFRANEILGPMLLTWHNLAYYQRLMRGIRSAIVEGSLDAHAAWLRAQWAMEDWTPDEMPPPDIPPVP
;
A
#
# COMPACT_ATOMS: atom_id res chain seq x y z
N MET A 1 26.71 0.36 -10.49
CA MET A 1 26.40 -0.68 -11.49
C MET A 1 24.88 -0.75 -11.59
N SER A 2 24.33 -0.51 -12.78
CA SER A 2 22.87 -0.57 -13.00
C SER A 2 22.43 -2.03 -12.88
N THR A 3 21.70 -2.36 -11.82
CA THR A 3 21.13 -3.70 -11.64
C THR A 3 19.77 -3.75 -12.33
N ALA A 4 19.58 -4.74 -13.21
CA ALA A 4 18.27 -5.04 -13.78
C ALA A 4 17.22 -5.25 -12.68
N PHE A 5 15.97 -4.89 -12.98
CA PHE A 5 14.87 -5.17 -12.06
C PHE A 5 14.71 -6.67 -11.90
N ARG A 6 14.63 -7.16 -10.67
CA ARG A 6 14.35 -8.57 -10.37
C ARG A 6 13.84 -8.74 -8.95
N TRP A 7 12.99 -9.74 -8.77
CA TRP A 7 12.66 -10.25 -7.45
C TRP A 7 13.44 -11.54 -7.20
N VAL A 8 14.04 -11.68 -6.02
CA VAL A 8 14.83 -12.85 -5.63
C VAL A 8 14.25 -13.42 -4.33
N GLU A 9 13.81 -14.66 -4.36
CA GLU A 9 13.39 -15.40 -3.17
C GLU A 9 14.59 -15.66 -2.26
N GLN A 10 14.40 -15.44 -0.95
CA GLN A 10 15.36 -15.82 0.09
C GLN A 10 14.89 -17.08 0.84
N ALA A 11 13.61 -17.12 1.22
CA ALA A 11 13.06 -18.19 2.04
C ALA A 11 11.55 -18.33 1.82
N ARG A 12 11.01 -19.47 2.26
CA ARG A 12 9.61 -19.82 2.12
C ARG A 12 9.10 -20.59 3.34
N SER A 13 7.87 -20.30 3.73
CA SER A 13 7.10 -21.09 4.70
C SER A 13 5.71 -21.34 4.12
N GLY A 14 5.43 -22.59 3.71
CA GLY A 14 4.22 -22.91 2.95
C GLY A 14 4.15 -22.12 1.64
N ARG A 15 3.12 -21.29 1.45
CA ARG A 15 2.97 -20.38 0.30
C ARG A 15 3.57 -18.99 0.53
N ALA A 16 3.88 -18.64 1.78
CA ALA A 16 4.46 -17.36 2.13
C ALA A 16 5.93 -17.29 1.71
N ARG A 17 6.35 -16.14 1.19
CA ARG A 17 7.68 -15.92 0.60
C ARG A 17 8.35 -14.71 1.24
N ALA A 18 9.62 -14.86 1.56
CA ALA A 18 10.49 -13.75 1.92
C ALA A 18 11.53 -13.57 0.82
N GLY A 19 11.72 -12.34 0.35
CA GLY A 19 12.58 -12.05 -0.79
C GLY A 19 13.11 -10.64 -0.79
N HIS A 20 13.74 -10.28 -1.91
CA HIS A 20 14.29 -8.95 -2.17
C HIS A 20 13.91 -8.49 -3.57
N LEU A 21 13.33 -7.30 -3.65
CA LEU A 21 13.06 -6.60 -4.89
C LEU A 21 14.23 -5.67 -5.19
N HIS A 22 15.00 -5.96 -6.22
CA HIS A 22 16.11 -5.12 -6.66
C HIS A 22 15.63 -4.14 -7.73
N THR A 23 15.84 -2.85 -7.51
CA THR A 23 15.39 -1.77 -8.40
C THR A 23 16.49 -0.75 -8.66
N ALA A 24 16.24 0.20 -9.55
CA ALA A 24 17.14 1.33 -9.82
C ALA A 24 17.38 2.22 -8.59
N HIS A 25 16.44 2.26 -7.64
CA HIS A 25 16.45 3.17 -6.49
C HIS A 25 16.65 2.43 -5.16
N GLY A 26 17.21 1.22 -5.20
CA GLY A 26 17.53 0.44 -4.01
C GLY A 26 16.84 -0.92 -3.98
N THR A 27 17.11 -1.65 -2.91
CA THR A 27 16.56 -3.00 -2.67
C THR A 27 15.49 -2.93 -1.58
N VAL A 28 14.36 -3.60 -1.82
CA VAL A 28 13.22 -3.64 -0.88
C VAL A 28 13.02 -5.08 -0.40
N PRO A 29 13.08 -5.35 0.92
CA PRO A 29 12.72 -6.67 1.43
C PRO A 29 11.22 -6.93 1.27
N THR A 30 10.83 -8.15 0.90
CA THR A 30 9.43 -8.59 0.88
C THR A 30 9.19 -9.70 1.93
N PRO A 31 8.00 -9.82 2.54
CA PRO A 31 6.81 -8.98 2.29
C PRO A 31 6.96 -7.52 2.78
N THR A 32 6.37 -6.56 2.06
CA THR A 32 6.51 -5.11 2.33
C THR A 32 5.18 -4.37 2.34
N PHE A 33 5.10 -3.31 3.16
CA PHE A 33 3.98 -2.39 3.19
C PHE A 33 4.43 -1.00 2.69
N MET A 34 3.71 -0.45 1.72
CA MET A 34 3.98 0.83 1.08
C MET A 34 3.12 1.94 1.70
N PRO A 35 3.72 2.93 2.40
CA PRO A 35 3.01 4.14 2.79
C PRO A 35 2.50 4.90 1.56
N VAL A 36 1.24 5.32 1.59
CA VAL A 36 0.57 5.97 0.46
C VAL A 36 0.78 7.49 0.48
N GLY A 37 1.45 8.00 -0.55
CA GLY A 37 1.67 9.41 -0.85
C GLY A 37 0.66 9.94 -1.88
N THR A 38 -0.44 10.51 -1.41
CA THR A 38 -1.57 10.91 -2.28
C THR A 38 -1.27 12.07 -3.22
N VAL A 39 -0.46 13.06 -2.81
CA VAL A 39 -0.18 14.28 -3.60
C VAL A 39 1.31 14.61 -3.59
N GLY A 40 2.15 13.58 -3.71
CA GLY A 40 3.60 13.73 -3.56
C GLY A 40 4.05 13.90 -2.10
N THR A 41 3.23 13.44 -1.15
CA THR A 41 3.58 13.39 0.27
C THR A 41 2.71 12.36 0.99
N VAL A 42 3.31 11.62 1.93
CA VAL A 42 2.59 10.81 2.91
C VAL A 42 2.00 11.76 3.95
N LYS A 43 0.66 11.77 4.07
CA LYS A 43 -0.05 12.78 4.88
C LYS A 43 0.47 12.82 6.32
N ALA A 44 0.76 14.03 6.79
CA ALA A 44 1.25 14.32 8.14
C ALA A 44 2.65 13.76 8.46
N MET A 45 3.46 13.47 7.44
CA MET A 45 4.83 12.97 7.58
C MET A 45 5.79 13.74 6.67
N THR A 46 6.98 14.03 7.18
CA THR A 46 8.15 14.32 6.34
C THR A 46 8.72 13.01 5.79
N MET A 47 9.45 13.03 4.68
CA MET A 47 9.92 11.78 4.07
C MET A 47 11.06 11.12 4.85
N ASP A 48 11.88 11.87 5.58
CA ASP A 48 12.82 11.33 6.56
C ASP A 48 12.10 10.60 7.71
N ALA A 49 10.96 11.12 8.19
CA ALA A 49 10.14 10.42 9.16
C ALA A 49 9.49 9.16 8.57
N VAL A 50 9.13 9.15 7.29
CA VAL A 50 8.70 7.91 6.60
C VAL A 50 9.85 6.90 6.54
N ARG A 51 11.06 7.34 6.14
CA ARG A 51 12.26 6.48 6.10
C ARG A 51 12.57 5.88 7.47
N SER A 52 12.47 6.67 8.55
CA SER A 52 12.79 6.22 9.92
C SER A 52 11.87 5.12 10.43
N THR A 53 10.68 4.93 9.83
CA THR A 53 9.80 3.79 10.14
C THR A 53 10.34 2.44 9.64
N GLY A 54 11.32 2.49 8.71
CA GLY A 54 11.83 1.33 7.98
C GLY A 54 11.12 1.06 6.66
N ALA A 55 10.28 1.98 6.17
CA ALA A 55 9.68 1.87 4.85
C ALA A 55 10.76 1.84 3.76
N GLY A 56 10.79 0.79 2.95
CA GLY A 56 11.73 0.64 1.84
C GLY A 56 11.22 1.19 0.51
N ILE A 57 9.91 1.46 0.39
CA ILE A 57 9.21 1.87 -0.83
C ILE A 57 7.94 2.62 -0.44
N VAL A 58 7.50 3.56 -1.28
CA VAL A 58 6.22 4.29 -1.11
C VAL A 58 5.36 4.19 -2.35
N LEU A 59 4.05 4.39 -2.18
CA LEU A 59 3.10 4.47 -3.27
C LEU A 59 2.78 5.94 -3.61
N GLY A 60 2.96 6.36 -4.86
CA GLY A 60 2.51 7.64 -5.38
C GLY A 60 1.17 7.51 -6.11
N ASN A 61 0.25 8.45 -5.88
CA ASN A 61 -1.04 8.43 -6.57
C ASN A 61 -1.00 9.25 -7.87
N THR A 62 -1.11 8.57 -9.01
CA THR A 62 -1.03 9.17 -10.33
C THR A 62 -2.18 10.14 -10.60
N TYR A 63 -3.41 9.77 -10.20
CA TYR A 63 -4.60 10.59 -10.46
C TYR A 63 -4.48 11.99 -9.84
N HIS A 64 -3.99 12.08 -8.61
CA HIS A 64 -3.82 13.36 -7.95
C HIS A 64 -2.63 14.15 -8.50
N LEU A 65 -1.49 13.50 -8.74
CA LEU A 65 -0.27 14.14 -9.23
C LEU A 65 -0.42 14.68 -10.65
N MET A 66 -1.18 14.01 -11.52
CA MET A 66 -1.43 14.49 -12.88
C MET A 66 -2.33 15.73 -12.92
N LEU A 67 -3.22 15.90 -11.93
CA LEU A 67 -4.09 17.07 -11.82
C LEU A 67 -3.36 18.23 -11.14
N ARG A 68 -2.64 17.96 -10.06
CA ARG A 68 -1.86 18.98 -9.34
C ARG A 68 -0.66 18.32 -8.65
N PRO A 69 0.58 18.74 -8.98
CA PRO A 69 0.95 19.91 -9.78
C PRO A 69 0.99 19.69 -11.30
N GLY A 70 0.69 18.48 -11.77
CA GLY A 70 0.82 18.05 -13.17
C GLY A 70 2.12 17.30 -13.41
N ALA A 71 2.04 16.17 -14.14
CA ALA A 71 3.16 15.27 -14.35
C ALA A 71 4.36 15.93 -15.07
N GLU A 72 4.09 16.77 -16.07
CA GLU A 72 5.14 17.51 -16.80
C GLU A 72 5.89 18.49 -15.89
N ARG A 73 5.20 19.09 -14.92
CA ARG A 73 5.83 19.99 -13.95
C ARG A 73 6.73 19.20 -13.01
N VAL A 74 6.26 18.05 -12.50
CA VAL A 74 7.09 17.16 -11.67
C VAL A 74 8.33 16.71 -12.43
N ARG A 75 8.19 16.31 -13.71
CA ARG A 75 9.30 15.96 -14.59
C ARG A 75 10.31 17.10 -14.71
N ALA A 76 9.85 18.31 -15.00
CA ALA A 76 10.70 19.50 -15.13
C ALA A 76 11.43 19.87 -13.82
N LEU A 77 10.85 19.52 -12.67
CA LEU A 77 11.46 19.71 -11.34
C LEU A 77 12.40 18.56 -10.92
N GLY A 78 12.65 17.59 -11.81
CA GLY A 78 13.60 16.50 -11.60
C GLY A 78 12.98 15.17 -11.15
N GLY A 79 11.69 14.93 -11.45
CA GLY A 79 11.01 13.69 -11.13
C GLY A 79 10.43 13.65 -9.71
N LEU A 80 9.56 12.68 -9.44
CA LEU A 80 8.82 12.61 -8.19
C LEU A 80 9.75 12.35 -7.00
N HIS A 81 10.79 11.51 -7.18
CA HIS A 81 11.83 11.24 -6.18
C HIS A 81 12.42 12.53 -5.60
N ARG A 82 12.90 13.43 -6.48
CA ARG A 82 13.46 14.73 -6.07
C ARG A 82 12.39 15.67 -5.54
N PHE A 83 11.22 15.71 -6.19
CA PHE A 83 10.13 16.61 -5.82
C PHE A 83 9.62 16.37 -4.40
N MET A 84 9.59 15.11 -3.93
CA MET A 84 9.07 14.76 -2.62
C MET A 84 10.15 14.46 -1.56
N ASP A 85 11.45 14.60 -1.87
CA ASP A 85 12.56 14.17 -1.00
C ASP A 85 12.53 12.66 -0.66
N TRP A 86 12.29 11.81 -1.66
CA TRP A 86 12.32 10.35 -1.50
C TRP A 86 13.35 9.68 -2.44
N PRO A 87 14.51 9.24 -1.92
CA PRO A 87 15.57 8.62 -2.71
C PRO A 87 15.34 7.12 -2.99
N GLY A 88 14.38 6.51 -2.29
CA GLY A 88 14.07 5.08 -2.46
C GLY A 88 13.11 4.83 -3.63
N PRO A 89 12.74 3.56 -3.89
CA PRO A 89 11.78 3.20 -4.93
C PRO A 89 10.40 3.81 -4.70
N ILE A 90 9.73 4.15 -5.79
CA ILE A 90 8.33 4.60 -5.82
C ILE A 90 7.54 3.67 -6.74
N LEU A 91 6.44 3.12 -6.24
CA LEU A 91 5.41 2.53 -7.07
C LEU A 91 4.33 3.59 -7.33
N THR A 92 3.89 3.77 -8.57
CA THR A 92 2.72 4.61 -8.84
C THR A 92 1.53 3.76 -9.25
N ASP A 93 0.36 4.06 -8.69
CA ASP A 93 -0.88 3.47 -9.23
C ASP A 93 -1.17 4.03 -10.64
N SER A 94 -2.11 3.42 -11.35
CA SER A 94 -2.44 3.83 -12.72
C SER A 94 -3.39 5.04 -12.78
N GLY A 95 -4.00 5.40 -11.65
CA GLY A 95 -5.11 6.36 -11.55
C GLY A 95 -6.49 5.78 -11.92
N GLY A 96 -6.57 4.52 -12.37
CA GLY A 96 -7.81 3.86 -12.79
C GLY A 96 -8.88 3.87 -11.70
N PHE A 97 -8.57 3.32 -10.54
CA PHE A 97 -9.51 3.22 -9.41
C PHE A 97 -10.11 4.59 -9.00
N GLN A 98 -9.30 5.64 -8.94
CA GLN A 98 -9.76 6.98 -8.52
C GLN A 98 -10.69 7.59 -9.57
N VAL A 99 -10.35 7.48 -10.86
CA VAL A 99 -11.22 7.93 -11.94
C VAL A 99 -12.54 7.14 -11.92
N MET A 100 -12.47 5.82 -11.72
CA MET A 100 -13.64 4.95 -11.54
C MET A 100 -14.39 5.15 -10.21
N SER A 101 -13.91 6.02 -9.33
CA SER A 101 -14.61 6.41 -8.10
C SER A 101 -15.39 7.73 -8.24
N LEU A 102 -15.23 8.47 -9.35
CA LEU A 102 -15.84 9.80 -9.58
C LEU A 102 -17.35 9.79 -9.93
N GLY A 103 -18.01 8.64 -9.88
CA GLY A 103 -19.41 8.43 -10.31
C GLY A 103 -19.75 9.07 -11.67
N PRO A 104 -20.77 9.96 -11.74
CA PRO A 104 -21.28 10.53 -13.00
C PRO A 104 -20.31 11.54 -13.67
N LEU A 105 -19.21 11.91 -13.01
CA LEU A 105 -18.23 12.85 -13.54
C LEU A 105 -17.28 12.22 -14.57
N ARG A 106 -17.57 11.01 -15.05
CA ARG A 106 -16.74 10.27 -16.01
C ARG A 106 -17.57 9.65 -17.14
N LYS A 107 -16.91 9.44 -18.27
CA LYS A 107 -17.40 8.69 -19.42
C LYS A 107 -16.32 7.69 -19.84
N LEU A 108 -16.63 6.40 -19.69
CA LEU A 108 -15.80 5.29 -20.12
C LEU A 108 -16.15 4.90 -21.55
N ASP A 109 -15.15 4.58 -22.35
CA ASP A 109 -15.28 3.92 -23.65
C ASP A 109 -14.13 2.90 -23.82
N GLN A 110 -14.02 2.28 -25.00
CA GLN A 110 -13.02 1.23 -25.26
C GLN A 110 -11.57 1.72 -25.17
N ASP A 111 -11.33 3.03 -25.34
CA ASP A 111 -9.99 3.58 -25.47
C ASP A 111 -9.46 4.21 -24.19
N GLY A 112 -10.33 4.47 -23.21
CA GLY A 112 -9.98 5.07 -21.93
C GLY A 112 -11.16 5.78 -21.26
N VAL A 113 -10.84 6.73 -20.37
CA VAL A 113 -11.83 7.46 -19.58
C VAL A 113 -11.67 8.96 -19.72
N THR A 114 -12.77 9.64 -20.04
CA THR A 114 -12.88 11.10 -19.96
C THR A 114 -13.54 11.49 -18.64
N PHE A 115 -12.98 12.41 -17.88
CA PHE A 115 -13.57 12.84 -16.60
C PHE A 115 -13.32 14.33 -16.33
N SER A 116 -14.10 14.89 -15.39
CA SER A 116 -13.90 16.24 -14.87
C SER A 116 -13.09 16.22 -13.58
N SER A 117 -12.08 17.08 -13.50
CA SER A 117 -11.23 17.29 -12.34
C SER A 117 -12.07 17.71 -11.12
N HIS A 118 -11.85 17.03 -9.99
CA HIS A 118 -12.45 17.38 -8.69
C HIS A 118 -11.87 18.68 -8.08
N ILE A 119 -10.81 19.24 -8.66
CA ILE A 119 -10.13 20.43 -8.15
C ILE A 119 -10.75 21.70 -8.75
N ASP A 120 -10.99 21.71 -10.06
CA ASP A 120 -11.33 22.91 -10.83
C ASP A 120 -12.36 22.67 -11.96
N GLY A 121 -12.85 21.43 -12.11
CA GLY A 121 -13.83 21.08 -13.15
C GLY A 121 -13.25 20.94 -14.57
N SER A 122 -11.93 21.12 -14.76
CA SER A 122 -11.28 20.93 -16.06
C SER A 122 -11.49 19.50 -16.58
N LYS A 123 -11.66 19.34 -17.90
CA LYS A 123 -11.87 18.03 -18.53
C LYS A 123 -10.53 17.38 -18.88
N HIS A 124 -10.38 16.10 -18.53
CA HIS A 124 -9.18 15.30 -18.78
C HIS A 124 -9.55 13.99 -19.46
N ARG A 125 -8.59 13.43 -20.20
CA ARG A 125 -8.68 12.11 -20.84
C ARG A 125 -7.51 11.26 -20.36
N LEU A 126 -7.81 10.09 -19.81
CA LEU A 126 -6.82 9.12 -19.39
C LEU A 126 -6.99 7.84 -20.22
N THR A 127 -5.95 7.47 -20.95
CA THR A 127 -5.85 6.23 -21.73
C THR A 127 -4.72 5.36 -21.17
N PRO A 128 -4.63 4.07 -21.55
CA PRO A 128 -3.48 3.22 -21.24
C PRO A 128 -2.10 3.86 -21.49
N GLU A 129 -1.93 4.48 -22.66
CA GLU A 129 -0.70 5.15 -23.07
C GLU A 129 -0.46 6.37 -22.19
N ARG A 130 -1.48 7.24 -22.02
CA ARG A 130 -1.32 8.46 -21.23
C ARG A 130 -1.03 8.17 -19.75
N SER A 131 -1.64 7.13 -19.17
CA SER A 131 -1.33 6.71 -17.80
C SER A 131 0.12 6.25 -17.68
N THR A 132 0.61 5.47 -18.65
CA THR A 132 2.00 5.01 -18.70
C THR A 132 2.97 6.19 -18.87
N ASP A 133 2.67 7.13 -19.76
CA ASP A 133 3.46 8.35 -19.99
C ASP A 133 3.54 9.23 -18.75
N ILE A 134 2.41 9.39 -18.03
CA ILE A 134 2.37 10.17 -16.79
C ILE A 134 3.29 9.51 -15.75
N GLN A 135 3.19 8.20 -15.55
CA GLN A 135 4.02 7.49 -14.60
C GLN A 135 5.51 7.54 -14.97
N HIS A 136 5.83 7.51 -16.27
CA HIS A 136 7.17 7.77 -16.78
C HIS A 136 7.65 9.19 -16.46
N ALA A 137 6.80 10.21 -16.68
CA ALA A 137 7.12 11.61 -16.38
C ALA A 137 7.30 11.87 -14.87
N LEU A 138 6.57 11.13 -14.03
CA LEU A 138 6.75 11.13 -12.58
C LEU A 138 8.04 10.40 -12.14
N ASP A 139 8.73 9.72 -13.05
CA ASP A 139 9.89 8.89 -12.76
C ASP A 139 9.59 7.76 -11.76
N ALA A 140 8.41 7.13 -11.89
CA ALA A 140 8.04 6.00 -11.05
C ALA A 140 8.98 4.82 -11.27
N THR A 141 9.47 4.20 -10.20
CA THR A 141 10.34 3.00 -10.26
C THR A 141 9.56 1.78 -10.72
N ILE A 142 8.32 1.65 -10.23
CA ILE A 142 7.37 0.60 -10.62
C ILE A 142 6.09 1.28 -11.11
N THR A 143 5.71 0.98 -12.34
CA THR A 143 4.52 1.51 -13.01
C THR A 143 3.42 0.46 -13.01
N MET A 144 2.20 0.84 -12.66
CA MET A 144 1.04 -0.03 -12.79
C MET A 144 0.37 0.15 -14.15
N CYS A 145 -0.01 -0.93 -14.83
CA CYS A 145 -0.87 -0.85 -16.02
C CYS A 145 -2.20 -0.16 -15.69
N PHE A 146 -2.72 0.59 -16.65
CA PHE A 146 -4.08 1.14 -16.57
C PHE A 146 -5.12 0.03 -16.72
N ASP A 147 -6.09 0.01 -15.82
CA ASP A 147 -7.11 -1.02 -15.72
C ASP A 147 -8.49 -0.41 -15.48
N GLU A 148 -9.51 -1.24 -15.66
CA GLU A 148 -10.89 -0.94 -15.36
C GLU A 148 -11.32 -1.73 -14.13
N CYS A 149 -11.67 -1.02 -13.05
CA CYS A 149 -12.21 -1.63 -11.85
C CYS A 149 -13.71 -1.30 -11.75
N PRO A 150 -14.61 -2.24 -12.06
CA PRO A 150 -16.05 -2.00 -11.95
C PRO A 150 -16.44 -1.87 -10.48
N ALA A 151 -17.47 -1.06 -10.20
CA ALA A 151 -18.02 -0.97 -8.85
C ALA A 151 -18.72 -2.28 -8.48
N LEU A 152 -18.50 -2.79 -7.27
CA LEU A 152 -19.14 -4.00 -6.76
C LEU A 152 -20.32 -3.66 -5.82
N PRO A 153 -21.37 -4.50 -5.77
CA PRO A 153 -21.57 -5.72 -6.57
C PRO A 153 -21.94 -5.40 -8.03
N ALA A 154 -21.48 -6.25 -8.97
CA ALA A 154 -21.78 -6.16 -10.39
C ALA A 154 -22.17 -7.54 -10.94
N ALA A 155 -22.94 -7.56 -12.03
CA ALA A 155 -23.31 -8.81 -12.70
C ALA A 155 -22.04 -9.52 -13.25
N PRO A 156 -21.98 -10.86 -13.24
CA PRO A 156 -20.82 -11.62 -13.73
C PRO A 156 -20.37 -11.22 -15.14
N GLU A 157 -21.30 -10.92 -16.03
CA GLU A 157 -21.03 -10.48 -17.40
C GLU A 157 -20.32 -9.13 -17.45
N VAL A 158 -20.68 -8.20 -16.55
CA VAL A 158 -20.03 -6.90 -16.42
C VAL A 158 -18.60 -7.06 -15.92
N ILE A 159 -18.39 -7.93 -14.92
CA ILE A 159 -17.06 -8.25 -14.39
C ILE A 159 -16.19 -8.86 -15.49
N ALA A 160 -16.72 -9.81 -16.27
CA ALA A 160 -16.01 -10.44 -17.37
C ALA A 160 -15.65 -9.44 -18.49
N GLN A 161 -16.59 -8.56 -18.87
CA GLN A 161 -16.33 -7.52 -19.88
C GLN A 161 -15.25 -6.54 -19.42
N SER A 162 -15.33 -6.06 -18.18
CA SER A 162 -14.39 -5.13 -17.56
C SER A 162 -12.99 -5.75 -17.42
N MET A 163 -12.91 -7.01 -16.98
CA MET A 163 -11.65 -7.76 -16.92
C MET A 163 -11.02 -7.90 -18.32
N ARG A 164 -11.78 -8.28 -19.34
CA ARG A 164 -11.27 -8.40 -20.72
C ARG A 164 -10.86 -7.05 -21.31
N MET A 165 -11.54 -5.96 -20.94
CA MET A 165 -11.11 -4.61 -21.31
C MET A 165 -9.76 -4.27 -20.67
N SER A 166 -9.61 -4.57 -19.37
CA SER A 166 -8.35 -4.41 -18.65
C SER A 166 -7.20 -5.19 -19.29
N MET A 167 -7.44 -6.39 -19.83
CA MET A 167 -6.40 -7.16 -20.54
C MET A 167 -5.96 -6.50 -21.85
N ARG A 168 -6.90 -5.92 -22.62
CA ARG A 168 -6.57 -5.13 -23.81
C ARG A 168 -5.79 -3.87 -23.46
N TRP A 169 -6.18 -3.20 -22.37
CA TRP A 169 -5.49 -2.03 -21.86
C TRP A 169 -4.09 -2.35 -21.32
N ALA A 170 -3.90 -3.51 -20.68
CA ALA A 170 -2.59 -3.97 -20.23
C ALA A 170 -1.62 -4.15 -21.40
N ALA A 171 -2.07 -4.73 -22.53
CA ALA A 171 -1.23 -4.85 -23.73
C ALA A 171 -0.81 -3.48 -24.28
N ARG A 172 -1.74 -2.51 -24.32
CA ARG A 172 -1.46 -1.12 -24.74
C ARG A 172 -0.50 -0.40 -23.79
N CYS A 173 -0.66 -0.60 -22.48
CA CYS A 173 0.28 -0.08 -21.49
C CYS A 173 1.68 -0.65 -21.68
N ARG A 174 1.79 -1.93 -22.04
CA ARG A 174 3.07 -2.59 -22.29
C ARG A 174 3.75 -2.06 -23.54
N GLU A 175 3.00 -1.81 -24.61
CA GLU A 175 3.53 -1.19 -25.82
C GLU A 175 4.03 0.25 -25.58
N ALA A 176 3.31 1.04 -24.77
CA ALA A 176 3.72 2.39 -24.41
C ALA A 176 4.87 2.45 -23.39
N PHE A 177 5.18 1.33 -22.72
CA PHE A 177 6.15 1.32 -21.63
C PHE A 177 7.59 1.44 -22.13
N VAL A 178 8.27 2.51 -21.73
CA VAL A 178 9.70 2.70 -22.00
C VAL A 178 10.53 1.93 -20.98
N GLN A 179 11.09 0.80 -21.41
CA GLN A 179 11.93 -0.03 -20.56
C GLN A 179 13.20 0.70 -20.13
N ARG A 180 13.47 0.72 -18.83
CA ARG A 180 14.66 1.34 -18.24
C ARG A 180 15.33 0.35 -17.27
N PRO A 181 16.67 0.30 -17.21
CA PRO A 181 17.36 -0.60 -16.28
C PRO A 181 16.95 -0.37 -14.82
N GLY A 182 16.46 -1.42 -14.15
CA GLY A 182 16.03 -1.35 -12.75
C GLY A 182 14.62 -0.79 -12.53
N TYR A 183 13.88 -0.47 -13.59
CA TYR A 183 12.47 -0.10 -13.58
C TYR A 183 11.59 -1.28 -14.01
N ALA A 184 10.32 -1.24 -13.64
CA ALA A 184 9.36 -2.30 -13.93
C ALA A 184 7.97 -1.78 -14.26
N GLN A 185 7.20 -2.59 -14.99
CA GLN A 185 5.76 -2.43 -15.12
C GLN A 185 5.05 -3.68 -14.60
N TYR A 186 4.00 -3.49 -13.80
CA TYR A 186 3.18 -4.58 -13.27
C TYR A 186 1.83 -4.62 -13.97
N GLY A 187 1.40 -5.82 -14.36
CA GLY A 187 0.05 -6.10 -14.81
C GLY A 187 -0.92 -6.19 -13.62
N ILE A 188 -2.20 -5.85 -13.83
CA ILE A 188 -3.23 -5.91 -12.79
C ILE A 188 -4.23 -7.02 -13.11
N ILE A 189 -4.23 -8.06 -12.28
CA ILE A 189 -5.18 -9.17 -12.37
C ILE A 189 -6.54 -8.67 -11.90
N GLN A 190 -7.54 -8.81 -12.76
CA GLN A 190 -8.94 -8.48 -12.50
C GLN A 190 -9.81 -9.74 -12.58
N GLY A 191 -11.13 -9.60 -12.41
CA GLY A 191 -12.08 -10.72 -12.46
C GLY A 191 -12.99 -10.86 -11.24
N GLY A 192 -13.06 -9.85 -10.37
CA GLY A 192 -13.90 -9.90 -9.17
C GLY A 192 -13.50 -11.05 -8.24
N THR A 193 -14.48 -11.77 -7.73
CA THR A 193 -14.27 -12.94 -6.84
C THR A 193 -14.40 -14.27 -7.58
N GLU A 194 -14.48 -14.23 -8.92
CA GLU A 194 -14.71 -15.40 -9.77
C GLU A 194 -13.38 -16.08 -10.16
N ALA A 195 -13.16 -17.31 -9.69
CA ALA A 195 -11.91 -18.04 -9.90
C ALA A 195 -11.56 -18.23 -11.40
N GLU A 196 -12.56 -18.49 -12.24
CA GLU A 196 -12.35 -18.69 -13.68
C GLU A 196 -11.90 -17.40 -14.38
N LEU A 197 -12.50 -16.26 -14.04
CA LEU A 197 -12.11 -14.95 -14.59
C LEU A 197 -10.73 -14.53 -14.09
N ARG A 198 -10.40 -14.81 -12.82
CA ARG A 198 -9.05 -14.61 -12.28
C ARG A 198 -8.03 -15.43 -13.05
N ALA A 199 -8.33 -16.70 -13.34
CA ALA A 199 -7.45 -17.56 -14.12
C ALA A 199 -7.30 -17.09 -15.58
N GLU A 200 -8.39 -16.61 -16.21
CA GLU A 200 -8.35 -15.99 -17.54
C GLU A 200 -7.44 -14.75 -17.55
N SER A 201 -7.60 -13.87 -16.55
CA SER A 201 -6.79 -12.66 -16.40
C SER A 201 -5.31 -12.96 -16.18
N VAL A 202 -4.98 -13.93 -15.31
CA VAL A 202 -3.59 -14.35 -15.09
C VAL A 202 -2.96 -14.85 -16.38
N ARG A 203 -3.63 -15.74 -17.13
CA ARG A 203 -3.11 -16.26 -18.41
C ARG A 203 -2.87 -15.16 -19.44
N ALA A 204 -3.77 -14.18 -19.53
CA ALA A 204 -3.61 -13.06 -20.44
C ALA A 204 -2.41 -12.18 -20.09
N LEU A 205 -2.24 -11.82 -18.81
CA LEU A 205 -1.14 -10.99 -18.35
C LEU A 205 0.22 -11.69 -18.46
N THR A 206 0.29 -12.98 -18.12
CA THR A 206 1.54 -13.75 -18.26
C THR A 206 1.92 -13.96 -19.73
N GLY A 207 0.94 -14.07 -20.63
CA GLY A 207 1.17 -14.09 -22.07
C GLY A 207 1.73 -12.78 -22.64
N ILE A 208 1.39 -11.63 -22.02
CA ILE A 208 1.97 -10.32 -22.38
C ILE A 208 3.38 -10.18 -21.79
N GLY A 209 3.58 -10.62 -20.54
CA GLY A 209 4.84 -10.56 -19.83
C GLY A 209 5.07 -9.23 -19.10
N PHE A 210 5.12 -9.31 -17.76
CA PHE A 210 5.38 -8.19 -16.86
C PHE A 210 6.43 -8.58 -15.82
N GLU A 211 7.06 -7.57 -15.22
CA GLU A 211 8.07 -7.78 -14.17
C GLU A 211 7.44 -8.13 -12.80
N GLY A 212 6.12 -7.99 -12.67
CA GLY A 212 5.34 -8.37 -11.49
C GLY A 212 3.84 -8.30 -11.74
N TYR A 213 3.06 -8.84 -10.81
CA TYR A 213 1.61 -8.98 -10.98
C TYR A 213 0.87 -8.48 -9.74
N ALA A 214 0.02 -7.49 -9.93
CA ALA A 214 -0.88 -7.02 -8.91
C ALA A 214 -2.22 -7.76 -8.94
N ILE A 215 -2.88 -7.83 -7.80
CA ILE A 215 -4.20 -8.39 -7.60
C ILE A 215 -5.11 -7.20 -7.29
N GLY A 216 -5.87 -6.77 -8.31
CA GLY A 216 -6.81 -5.65 -8.22
C GLY A 216 -8.23 -6.11 -7.93
N GLY A 217 -9.12 -5.15 -7.64
CA GLY A 217 -10.55 -5.40 -7.47
C GLY A 217 -10.93 -6.22 -6.23
N LEU A 218 -10.06 -6.22 -5.20
CA LEU A 218 -10.32 -6.74 -3.85
C LEU A 218 -10.24 -5.58 -2.84
N ALA A 219 -10.69 -5.82 -1.60
CA ALA A 219 -10.90 -4.82 -0.55
C ALA A 219 -11.87 -3.70 -0.94
N VAL A 220 -12.92 -4.05 -1.69
CA VAL A 220 -13.96 -3.12 -2.14
C VAL A 220 -15.31 -3.38 -1.48
N GLY A 221 -15.39 -4.35 -0.56
CA GLY A 221 -16.57 -4.60 0.28
C GLY A 221 -16.98 -6.07 0.39
N GLU A 222 -16.21 -6.99 -0.19
CA GLU A 222 -16.49 -8.42 -0.29
C GLU A 222 -16.30 -9.18 1.04
N GLY A 223 -15.58 -8.60 1.99
CA GLY A 223 -15.24 -9.23 3.27
C GLY A 223 -13.99 -10.11 3.21
N GLN A 224 -13.43 -10.41 4.38
CA GLN A 224 -12.12 -11.07 4.48
C GLN A 224 -12.14 -12.51 3.94
N GLU A 225 -13.20 -13.27 4.24
CA GLU A 225 -13.32 -14.67 3.80
C GLU A 225 -13.28 -14.80 2.27
N LEU A 226 -14.03 -13.95 1.58
CA LEU A 226 -14.11 -13.96 0.12
C LEU A 226 -12.84 -13.39 -0.54
N MET A 227 -12.21 -12.39 0.10
CA MET A 227 -10.88 -11.94 -0.30
C MET A 227 -9.87 -13.10 -0.22
N PHE A 228 -9.84 -13.82 0.89
CA PHE A 228 -8.92 -14.94 1.11
C PHE A 228 -9.17 -16.11 0.15
N SER A 229 -10.42 -16.52 -0.08
CA SER A 229 -10.71 -17.57 -1.06
C SER A 229 -10.33 -17.16 -2.49
N THR A 230 -10.49 -15.89 -2.85
CA THR A 230 -10.04 -15.36 -4.14
C THR A 230 -8.51 -15.40 -4.26
N LEU A 231 -7.79 -15.03 -3.21
CA LEU A 231 -6.32 -15.16 -3.16
C LEU A 231 -5.89 -16.62 -3.27
N ASP A 232 -6.60 -17.53 -2.60
CA ASP A 232 -6.33 -18.96 -2.65
C ASP A 232 -6.39 -19.52 -4.07
N ALA A 233 -7.38 -19.08 -4.86
CA ALA A 233 -7.52 -19.44 -6.26
C ALA A 233 -6.53 -18.72 -7.20
N THR A 234 -6.15 -17.47 -6.88
CA THR A 234 -5.40 -16.60 -7.81
C THR A 234 -3.89 -16.75 -7.69
N THR A 235 -3.33 -16.66 -6.47
CA THR A 235 -1.87 -16.58 -6.31
C THR A 235 -1.08 -17.81 -6.80
N PRO A 236 -1.61 -19.06 -6.79
CA PRO A 236 -0.89 -20.22 -7.36
C PRO A 236 -0.71 -20.15 -8.87
N LEU A 237 -1.54 -19.37 -9.56
CA LEU A 237 -1.51 -19.22 -11.02
C LEU A 237 -0.46 -18.20 -11.47
N ILE A 238 -0.02 -17.32 -10.57
CA ILE A 238 0.95 -16.25 -10.88
C ILE A 238 2.36 -16.84 -10.90
N PRO A 239 3.21 -16.49 -11.90
CA PRO A 239 4.58 -16.95 -11.99
C PRO A 239 5.33 -16.82 -10.66
N TRP A 240 6.02 -17.89 -10.27
CA TRP A 240 6.59 -18.01 -8.94
C TRP A 240 7.72 -17.02 -8.67
N ASP A 241 8.54 -16.78 -9.70
CA ASP A 241 9.67 -15.86 -9.73
C ASP A 241 9.28 -14.38 -9.83
N SER A 242 7.97 -14.09 -9.83
CA SER A 242 7.43 -12.75 -9.93
C SER A 242 6.84 -12.26 -8.60
N PRO A 243 7.04 -10.97 -8.26
CA PRO A 243 6.44 -10.36 -7.08
C PRO A 243 4.93 -10.23 -7.25
N ARG A 244 4.19 -10.42 -6.14
CA ARG A 244 2.73 -10.37 -6.07
C ARG A 244 2.28 -9.22 -5.18
N TYR A 245 1.51 -8.30 -5.75
CA TYR A 245 1.08 -7.07 -5.07
C TYR A 245 -0.43 -7.06 -4.87
N LEU A 246 -0.91 -7.11 -3.62
CA LEU A 246 -2.33 -6.95 -3.31
C LEU A 246 -2.67 -5.48 -3.06
N MET A 247 -3.51 -4.92 -3.92
CA MET A 247 -3.80 -3.48 -3.96
C MET A 247 -4.84 -3.08 -2.91
N GLY A 248 -4.57 -2.02 -2.13
CA GLY A 248 -5.56 -1.36 -1.26
C GLY A 248 -5.93 -2.08 0.04
N VAL A 249 -5.38 -3.26 0.31
CA VAL A 249 -5.64 -4.04 1.53
C VAL A 249 -4.76 -3.57 2.68
N GLY A 250 -5.31 -3.54 3.91
CA GLY A 250 -4.38 -3.33 5.01
C GLY A 250 -4.88 -3.30 6.44
N THR A 251 -5.84 -4.10 6.89
CA THR A 251 -5.81 -4.40 8.34
C THR A 251 -4.60 -5.29 8.65
N PRO A 252 -4.03 -5.26 9.87
CA PRO A 252 -2.93 -6.14 10.25
C PRO A 252 -3.21 -7.62 9.96
N ASP A 253 -4.46 -8.04 10.16
CA ASP A 253 -4.89 -9.41 9.95
C ASP A 253 -4.99 -9.78 8.46
N ASP A 254 -5.50 -8.86 7.65
CA ASP A 254 -5.54 -9.04 6.19
C ASP A 254 -4.13 -9.17 5.60
N LEU A 255 -3.18 -8.37 6.09
CA LEU A 255 -1.78 -8.44 5.66
C LEU A 255 -1.19 -9.82 5.96
N LEU A 256 -1.33 -10.28 7.21
CA LEU A 256 -0.85 -11.60 7.63
C LEU A 256 -1.48 -12.72 6.79
N GLY A 257 -2.82 -12.76 6.71
CA GLY A 257 -3.53 -13.80 5.98
C GLY A 257 -3.28 -13.79 4.46
N SER A 258 -2.97 -12.63 3.89
CA SER A 258 -2.59 -12.52 2.48
C SER A 258 -1.14 -12.98 2.24
N VAL A 259 -0.23 -12.72 3.19
CA VAL A 259 1.15 -13.26 3.13
C VAL A 259 1.14 -14.78 3.23
N GLU A 260 0.33 -15.37 4.12
CA GLU A 260 0.13 -16.83 4.20
C GLU A 260 -0.34 -17.43 2.86
N ARG A 261 -1.01 -16.62 2.02
CA ARG A 261 -1.47 -16.98 0.67
C ARG A 261 -0.49 -16.56 -0.43
N GLY A 262 0.70 -16.10 -0.06
CA GLY A 262 1.81 -15.85 -0.95
C GLY A 262 1.83 -14.46 -1.58
N VAL A 263 1.20 -13.44 -1.00
CA VAL A 263 1.33 -12.04 -1.42
C VAL A 263 2.62 -11.41 -0.83
N ASP A 264 3.31 -10.56 -1.60
CA ASP A 264 4.59 -9.95 -1.21
C ASP A 264 4.52 -8.45 -0.93
N MET A 265 3.58 -7.73 -1.54
CA MET A 265 3.53 -6.28 -1.49
C MET A 265 2.11 -5.82 -1.17
N PHE A 266 2.02 -4.74 -0.40
CA PHE A 266 0.77 -4.15 0.05
C PHE A 266 0.85 -2.64 0.08
N ASP A 267 -0.29 -1.98 -0.10
CA ASP A 267 -0.47 -0.57 0.21
C ASP A 267 -1.82 -0.35 0.88
N CYS A 268 -1.89 0.63 1.78
CA CYS A 268 -3.18 1.08 2.28
C CYS A 268 -3.09 2.47 2.90
N VAL A 269 -4.16 3.25 2.76
CA VAL A 269 -4.31 4.54 3.46
C VAL A 269 -4.69 4.37 4.93
N MET A 270 -5.09 3.16 5.36
CA MET A 270 -5.60 2.89 6.71
C MET A 270 -4.70 3.38 7.85
N PRO A 271 -3.39 3.08 7.92
CA PRO A 271 -2.56 3.53 9.03
C PRO A 271 -2.49 5.06 9.15
N THR A 272 -2.32 5.76 8.02
CA THR A 272 -2.26 7.23 8.04
C THR A 272 -3.63 7.85 8.32
N ARG A 273 -4.72 7.32 7.77
CA ARG A 273 -6.07 7.79 8.04
C ARG A 273 -6.44 7.58 9.51
N ALA A 274 -6.17 6.39 10.05
CA ALA A 274 -6.38 6.07 11.45
C ALA A 274 -5.59 7.00 12.38
N GLY A 275 -4.33 7.29 12.05
CA GLY A 275 -3.48 8.19 12.83
C GLY A 275 -4.08 9.60 12.91
N ARG A 276 -4.57 10.13 11.78
CA ARG A 276 -5.25 11.44 11.76
C ARG A 276 -6.60 11.45 12.49
N THR A 277 -7.24 10.30 12.66
CA THR A 277 -8.52 10.15 13.39
C THR A 277 -8.36 9.51 14.77
N ALA A 278 -7.21 9.70 15.42
CA ALA A 278 -6.91 9.28 16.79
C ALA A 278 -6.95 7.76 17.06
N ARG A 279 -6.92 6.91 16.02
CA ARG A 279 -6.85 5.46 16.17
C ARG A 279 -5.42 4.97 16.01
N ALA A 280 -4.87 4.39 17.07
CA ALA A 280 -3.56 3.77 17.10
C ALA A 280 -3.67 2.26 16.81
N TYR A 281 -2.73 1.71 16.04
CA TYR A 281 -2.51 0.27 15.95
C TYR A 281 -1.39 -0.16 16.90
N THR A 282 -1.58 -1.27 17.59
CA THR A 282 -0.64 -1.80 18.58
C THR A 282 -0.60 -3.32 18.50
N GLU A 283 0.39 -3.90 19.18
CA GLU A 283 0.54 -5.35 19.31
C GLU A 283 -0.65 -5.98 20.07
N ARG A 284 -1.42 -5.20 20.85
CA ARG A 284 -2.66 -5.62 21.51
C ARG A 284 -3.93 -5.02 20.89
N GLY A 285 -3.94 -4.93 19.55
CA GLY A 285 -5.09 -4.44 18.80
C GLY A 285 -5.09 -2.92 18.64
N THR A 286 -6.25 -2.27 18.74
CA THR A 286 -6.38 -0.83 18.46
C THR A 286 -6.77 0.00 19.67
N LEU A 287 -6.24 1.22 19.75
CA LEU A 287 -6.61 2.20 20.77
C LEU A 287 -7.24 3.43 20.11
N ASN A 288 -8.24 4.02 20.77
CA ASN A 288 -8.76 5.34 20.39
C ASN A 288 -8.31 6.38 21.41
N LEU A 289 -7.35 7.22 21.03
CA LEU A 289 -6.74 8.22 21.90
C LEU A 289 -7.71 9.36 22.27
N ARG A 290 -8.92 9.42 21.71
CA ARG A 290 -9.98 10.33 22.18
C ARG A 290 -10.74 9.80 23.41
N ASN A 291 -10.60 8.52 23.75
CA ASN A 291 -11.29 7.95 24.90
C ASN A 291 -10.82 8.59 26.21
N ALA A 292 -11.76 8.89 27.11
CA ALA A 292 -11.49 9.57 28.38
C ALA A 292 -10.50 8.83 29.29
N ARG A 293 -10.42 7.49 29.17
CA ARG A 293 -9.45 6.67 29.92
C ARG A 293 -7.99 7.08 29.71
N HIS A 294 -7.69 7.77 28.61
CA HIS A 294 -6.33 8.22 28.29
C HIS A 294 -5.97 9.58 28.89
N ALA A 295 -6.93 10.33 29.49
CA ALA A 295 -6.71 11.71 29.93
C ALA A 295 -5.57 11.89 30.94
N VAL A 296 -5.29 10.87 31.76
CA VAL A 296 -4.22 10.86 32.76
C VAL A 296 -3.28 9.66 32.60
N ASP A 297 -3.36 8.97 31.45
CA ASP A 297 -2.57 7.77 31.16
C ASP A 297 -1.14 8.14 30.75
N LEU A 298 -0.18 7.97 31.67
CA LEU A 298 1.23 8.31 31.46
C LEU A 298 1.98 7.31 30.57
N ARG A 299 1.37 6.17 30.23
CA ARG A 299 2.03 5.13 29.44
C ARG A 299 2.22 5.57 27.99
N PRO A 300 3.22 5.04 27.26
CA PRO A 300 3.34 5.24 25.81
C PRO A 300 2.22 4.53 25.06
N ILE A 301 2.13 4.70 23.73
CA ILE A 301 1.13 3.98 22.92
C ILE A 301 1.42 2.46 22.97
N SER A 302 2.69 2.07 22.83
CA SER A 302 3.19 0.70 22.89
C SER A 302 4.61 0.68 23.47
N PRO A 303 4.97 -0.32 24.31
CA PRO A 303 6.33 -0.48 24.84
C PRO A 303 7.32 -1.03 23.81
N HIS A 304 6.83 -1.59 22.70
CA HIS A 304 7.66 -2.25 21.67
C HIS A 304 7.95 -1.32 20.49
N CYS A 305 7.71 -0.01 20.66
CA CYS A 305 7.81 0.98 19.61
C CYS A 305 8.82 2.06 20.01
N ASP A 306 9.83 2.22 19.16
CA ASP A 306 10.92 3.19 19.29
C ASP A 306 10.62 4.52 18.57
N CYS A 307 9.44 4.67 17.95
CA CYS A 307 9.07 5.90 17.26
C CYS A 307 8.94 7.08 18.22
N LEU A 308 9.01 8.30 17.68
CA LEU A 308 8.94 9.54 18.45
C LEU A 308 7.71 9.61 19.37
N ALA A 309 6.56 9.12 18.89
CA ALA A 309 5.31 9.15 19.64
C ALA A 309 5.30 8.23 20.88
N CYS A 310 6.07 7.14 20.86
CA CYS A 310 6.15 6.21 22.00
C CYS A 310 7.31 6.53 22.94
N THR A 311 8.42 7.03 22.43
CA THR A 311 9.61 7.27 23.26
C THR A 311 9.58 8.59 24.01
N ARG A 312 8.81 9.59 23.55
CA ARG A 312 8.82 10.94 24.11
C ARG A 312 7.47 11.46 24.60
N HIS A 313 6.39 10.73 24.36
CA HIS A 313 5.05 11.23 24.62
C HIS A 313 4.18 10.16 25.29
N SER A 314 3.38 10.60 26.27
CA SER A 314 2.38 9.77 26.93
C SER A 314 1.07 9.75 26.15
N ARG A 315 0.24 8.74 26.41
CA ARG A 315 -1.14 8.69 25.93
C ARG A 315 -1.96 9.90 26.39
N ALA A 316 -1.72 10.42 27.60
CA ALA A 316 -2.34 11.64 28.12
C ALA A 316 -2.03 12.87 27.27
N TYR A 317 -0.77 13.05 26.88
CA TYR A 317 -0.39 14.16 26.02
C TYR A 317 -1.03 14.03 24.63
N LEU A 318 -0.98 12.84 24.03
CA LEU A 318 -1.60 12.60 22.73
C LEU A 318 -3.12 12.78 22.78
N HIS A 319 -3.78 12.30 23.83
CA HIS A 319 -5.20 12.53 24.09
C HIS A 319 -5.52 14.02 24.08
N HIS A 320 -4.75 14.80 24.84
CA HIS A 320 -4.89 16.25 24.88
C HIS A 320 -4.74 16.89 23.49
N LEU A 321 -3.72 16.53 22.71
CA LEU A 321 -3.54 17.05 21.34
C LEU A 321 -4.76 16.79 20.45
N PHE A 322 -5.36 15.60 20.53
CA PHE A 322 -6.58 15.29 19.77
C PHE A 322 -7.82 16.03 20.27
N ARG A 323 -7.92 16.31 21.58
CA ARG A 323 -9.00 17.11 22.16
C ARG A 323 -8.87 18.59 21.79
N ALA A 324 -7.63 19.08 21.70
CA ALA A 324 -7.30 20.45 21.30
C ALA A 324 -7.33 20.67 19.77
N ASN A 325 -7.49 19.60 18.97
CA ASN A 325 -7.38 19.63 17.50
C ASN A 325 -6.01 20.12 16.99
N GLU A 326 -4.95 19.83 17.73
CA GLU A 326 -3.58 20.18 17.37
C GLU A 326 -3.03 19.26 16.27
N ILE A 327 -2.40 19.85 15.25
CA ILE A 327 -1.83 19.12 14.09
C ILE A 327 -0.78 18.09 14.52
N LEU A 328 -0.07 18.37 15.62
CA LEU A 328 0.95 17.49 16.17
C LEU A 328 0.41 16.11 16.56
N GLY A 329 -0.84 16.02 17.03
CA GLY A 329 -1.47 14.75 17.40
C GLY A 329 -1.57 13.78 16.21
N PRO A 330 -2.24 14.18 15.12
CA PRO A 330 -2.23 13.47 13.83
C PRO A 330 -0.84 13.12 13.30
N MET A 331 0.15 14.01 13.42
CA MET A 331 1.52 13.75 12.96
C MET A 331 2.17 12.60 13.74
N LEU A 332 2.20 12.72 15.08
CA LEU A 332 2.80 11.72 15.96
C LEU A 332 2.11 10.36 15.81
N LEU A 333 0.77 10.33 15.76
CA LEU A 333 0.05 9.07 15.65
C LEU A 333 0.16 8.43 14.26
N THR A 334 0.30 9.24 13.20
CA THR A 334 0.59 8.71 11.86
C THR A 334 1.97 8.08 11.79
N TRP A 335 2.98 8.71 12.40
CA TRP A 335 4.32 8.13 12.52
C TRP A 335 4.27 6.79 13.24
N HIS A 336 3.63 6.73 14.42
CA HIS A 336 3.46 5.49 15.18
C HIS A 336 2.81 4.38 14.35
N ASN A 337 1.69 4.67 13.69
CA ASN A 337 0.97 3.66 12.92
C ASN A 337 1.80 3.13 11.75
N LEU A 338 2.53 3.99 11.04
CA LEU A 338 3.44 3.54 9.97
C LEU A 338 4.57 2.68 10.55
N ALA A 339 5.17 3.09 11.67
CA ALA A 339 6.22 2.30 12.35
C ALA A 339 5.70 0.92 12.79
N TYR A 340 4.47 0.84 13.31
CA TYR A 340 3.82 -0.43 13.65
C TYR A 340 3.65 -1.32 12.41
N TYR A 341 3.12 -0.80 11.29
CA TYR A 341 2.97 -1.59 10.06
C TYR A 341 4.31 -2.10 9.54
N GLN A 342 5.36 -1.27 9.57
CA GLN A 342 6.69 -1.70 9.15
C GLN A 342 7.28 -2.77 10.09
N ARG A 343 7.07 -2.67 11.41
CA ARG A 343 7.47 -3.72 12.37
C ARG A 343 6.71 -5.03 12.12
N LEU A 344 5.40 -4.95 11.88
CA LEU A 344 4.58 -6.12 11.56
C LEU A 344 5.14 -6.86 10.34
N MET A 345 5.42 -6.14 9.24
CA MET A 345 5.98 -6.76 8.04
C MET A 345 7.37 -7.36 8.28
N ARG A 346 8.23 -6.71 9.09
CA ARG A 346 9.53 -7.26 9.49
C ARG A 346 9.40 -8.54 10.34
N GLY A 347 8.45 -8.57 11.26
CA GLY A 347 8.15 -9.75 12.08
C GLY A 347 7.70 -10.93 11.24
N ILE A 348 6.71 -10.70 10.36
CA ILE A 348 6.21 -11.70 9.40
C ILE A 348 7.35 -12.22 8.52
N ARG A 349 8.18 -11.32 7.96
CA ARG A 349 9.33 -11.70 7.15
C ARG A 349 10.33 -12.57 7.92
N SER A 350 10.64 -12.21 9.16
CA SER A 350 11.59 -12.97 9.99
C SER A 350 11.05 -14.38 10.26
N ALA A 351 9.76 -14.49 10.59
CA ALA A 351 9.11 -15.78 10.80
C ALA A 351 9.09 -16.66 9.54
N ILE A 352 8.97 -16.09 8.33
CA ILE A 352 9.12 -16.84 7.08
C ILE A 352 10.55 -17.37 6.91
N VAL A 353 11.56 -16.53 7.16
CA VAL A 353 12.97 -16.91 7.04
C VAL A 353 13.37 -17.99 8.04
N GLU A 354 12.81 -17.94 9.25
CA GLU A 354 13.06 -18.89 10.32
C GLU A 354 12.21 -20.17 10.23
N GLY A 355 11.24 -20.22 9.32
CA GLY A 355 10.30 -21.35 9.21
C GLY A 355 9.32 -21.45 10.37
N SER A 356 9.01 -20.33 11.05
CA SER A 356 8.17 -20.24 12.24
C SER A 356 6.85 -19.46 12.01
N LEU A 357 6.47 -19.24 10.74
CA LEU A 357 5.33 -18.39 10.37
C LEU A 357 4.02 -18.80 11.06
N ASP A 358 3.66 -20.07 11.08
CA ASP A 358 2.39 -20.53 11.66
C ASP A 358 2.31 -20.21 13.17
N ALA A 359 3.40 -20.45 13.90
CA ALA A 359 3.49 -20.12 15.31
C ALA A 359 3.47 -18.60 15.55
N HIS A 360 4.15 -17.83 14.70
CA HIS A 360 4.14 -16.37 14.76
C HIS A 360 2.76 -15.79 14.45
N ALA A 361 2.05 -16.33 13.47
CA ALA A 361 0.69 -15.94 13.09
C ALA A 361 -0.31 -16.20 14.23
N ALA A 362 -0.25 -17.40 14.83
CA ALA A 362 -1.06 -17.74 16.00
C ALA A 362 -0.76 -16.80 17.18
N TRP A 363 0.52 -16.52 17.42
CA TRP A 363 0.94 -15.58 18.46
C TRP A 363 0.41 -14.15 18.20
N LEU A 364 0.55 -13.61 16.98
CA LEU A 364 0.03 -12.28 16.62
C LEU A 364 -1.47 -12.17 16.85
N ARG A 365 -2.26 -13.15 16.36
CA ARG A 365 -3.71 -13.18 16.54
C ARG A 365 -4.10 -13.26 18.02
N ALA A 366 -3.37 -14.05 18.81
CA ALA A 366 -3.58 -14.11 20.25
C ALA A 366 -3.27 -12.76 20.92
N GLN A 367 -2.16 -12.09 20.56
CA GLN A 367 -1.81 -10.77 21.09
C GLN A 367 -2.86 -9.72 20.73
N TRP A 368 -3.34 -9.68 19.48
CA TRP A 368 -4.38 -8.74 19.05
C TRP A 368 -5.71 -8.91 19.78
N ALA A 369 -5.98 -10.10 20.32
CA ALA A 369 -7.16 -10.40 21.12
C ALA A 369 -6.99 -10.08 22.61
N MET A 370 -5.77 -9.78 23.08
CA MET A 370 -5.53 -9.40 24.47
C MET A 370 -6.07 -8.00 24.77
N GLU A 371 -6.36 -7.75 26.04
CA GLU A 371 -6.64 -6.41 26.53
C GLU A 371 -5.40 -5.52 26.49
N ASP A 372 -5.61 -4.21 26.54
CA ASP A 372 -4.52 -3.23 26.63
C ASP A 372 -3.55 -3.56 27.79
N TRP A 373 -2.27 -3.22 27.64
CA TRP A 373 -1.28 -3.47 28.68
C TRP A 373 -1.66 -2.83 30.00
N THR A 374 -1.22 -3.42 31.11
CA THR A 374 -1.33 -2.81 32.45
C THR A 374 -0.21 -1.78 32.67
N PRO A 375 -0.29 -0.93 33.72
CA PRO A 375 0.82 -0.04 34.09
C PRO A 375 2.13 -0.77 34.42
N ASP A 376 2.06 -1.97 34.99
CA ASP A 376 3.25 -2.76 35.35
C ASP A 376 3.94 -3.34 34.10
N GLU A 377 3.17 -3.65 33.07
CA GLU A 377 3.68 -4.13 31.77
C GLU A 377 4.28 -3.01 30.91
N MET A 378 3.98 -1.74 31.21
CA MET A 378 4.33 -0.61 30.38
C MET A 378 4.68 0.63 31.21
N PRO A 379 5.96 0.80 31.62
CA PRO A 379 6.37 2.01 32.32
C PRO A 379 6.20 3.26 31.43
N PRO A 380 6.06 4.45 32.03
CA PRO A 380 6.02 5.72 31.29
C PRO A 380 7.24 5.90 30.38
N PRO A 381 7.13 6.68 29.29
CA PRO A 381 8.30 7.01 28.47
C PRO A 381 9.38 7.70 29.34
N ASP A 382 10.65 7.38 29.07
CA ASP A 382 11.79 8.03 29.72
C ASP A 382 11.94 9.46 29.17
N ILE A 383 11.24 10.40 29.80
CA ILE A 383 11.30 11.82 29.47
C ILE A 383 12.38 12.44 30.37
N PRO A 384 13.41 13.10 29.79
CA PRO A 384 14.43 13.77 30.57
C PRO A 384 13.80 14.74 31.58
N PRO A 385 14.28 14.79 32.83
CA PRO A 385 13.73 15.70 33.83
C PRO A 385 13.88 17.15 33.35
N VAL A 386 12.85 17.96 33.63
CA VAL A 386 12.96 19.41 33.47
C VAL A 386 13.89 19.92 34.58
N PRO A 387 15.00 20.61 34.25
CA PRO A 387 15.96 21.11 35.23
C PRO A 387 15.35 22.05 36.27
#